data_AF-A0AAE3VBA5-F1
#
_entry.id   AF-A0AAE3VBA5-F1
#
_cell.length_a   1.000
_cell.length_b   1.000
_cell.length_c   1.000
_cell.angle_alpha   90.00
_cell.angle_beta   90.00
_cell.angle_gamma   90.00
#
_symmetry.space_group_name_H-M   'P 1'
#
loop_
_entity.id
_entity.type
_entity.pdbx_description
1 polymer ?
#
loop_
_entity_poly.entity_id
_entity_poly.type
_entity_poly.pdbx_seq_one_letter_code
_entity_poly.pdbx_strand_id
1 'polypeptide(L)'
;MTKEEIKQAISMAEVVRRYGFQPNRANFIRCPFHEGDRSPSLKIYPDSFHCFGCGANGDVFTFVQKMESCSFAEAFRKLGGDSRAGMSDVALIRAKRRQTAHERREKRLEKARGEYLSVCDSLAGIKGTLDSSAPYSEQWCVAQNDLAATAYKADCLLEDLLNLMAERK
;
A
#
# COMPACT_ATOMS: atom_id res chain seq x y z
N MET A 1 1.21 -16.36 9.70
CA MET A 1 1.16 -17.82 9.88
C MET A 1 2.52 -18.29 10.38
N THR A 2 2.59 -19.24 11.30
CA THR A 2 3.86 -19.86 11.73
C THR A 2 4.39 -20.82 10.66
N LYS A 3 5.66 -21.24 10.76
CA LYS A 3 6.28 -22.19 9.82
C LYS A 3 5.53 -23.52 9.78
N GLU A 4 5.06 -23.97 10.92
CA GLU A 4 4.34 -25.22 11.12
C GLU A 4 2.93 -25.14 10.52
N GLU A 5 2.25 -24.00 10.67
CA GLU A 5 0.94 -23.74 10.03
C GLU A 5 1.01 -23.79 8.50
N ILE A 6 2.08 -23.24 7.90
CA ILE A 6 2.26 -23.29 6.44
C ILE A 6 2.48 -24.72 5.95
N LYS A 7 3.26 -25.51 6.69
CA LYS A 7 3.49 -26.93 6.36
C LYS A 7 2.21 -27.76 6.45
N GLN A 8 1.28 -27.38 7.33
CA GLN A 8 -0.03 -28.03 7.44
C GLN A 8 -1.02 -27.55 6.38
N ALA A 9 -0.92 -26.27 5.99
CA ALA A 9 -1.84 -25.66 5.03
C ALA A 9 -1.50 -25.98 3.56
N ILE A 10 -0.22 -26.14 3.22
CA ILE A 10 0.25 -26.33 1.85
C ILE A 10 1.00 -27.65 1.74
N SER A 11 0.44 -28.58 0.96
CA SER A 11 1.11 -29.85 0.65
C SER A 11 2.23 -29.67 -0.37
N MET A 12 3.26 -30.52 -0.28
CA MET A 12 4.36 -30.52 -1.26
C MET A 12 3.87 -30.78 -2.69
N ALA A 13 2.84 -31.62 -2.86
CA ALA A 13 2.21 -31.87 -4.15
C ALA A 13 1.61 -30.59 -4.75
N GLU A 14 1.04 -29.70 -3.93
CA GLU A 14 0.51 -28.43 -4.39
C GLU A 14 1.63 -27.46 -4.78
N VAL A 15 2.70 -27.37 -3.98
CA VAL A 15 3.88 -26.54 -4.32
C VAL A 15 4.43 -26.93 -5.68
N VAL A 16 4.65 -28.22 -5.90
CA VAL A 16 5.17 -28.77 -7.16
C VAL A 16 4.27 -28.45 -8.35
N ARG A 17 2.94 -28.50 -8.17
CA ARG A 17 1.96 -28.11 -9.20
C ARG A 17 2.02 -26.62 -9.55
N ARG A 18 2.28 -25.73 -8.57
CA ARG A 18 2.44 -24.28 -8.83
C ARG A 18 3.60 -23.98 -9.76
N TYR A 19 4.66 -24.80 -9.72
CA TYR A 19 5.80 -24.72 -10.64
C TYR A 19 5.60 -25.50 -11.95
N GLY A 20 4.37 -25.95 -12.24
CA GLY A 20 4.01 -26.59 -13.51
C GLY A 20 4.30 -28.10 -13.59
N PHE A 21 4.71 -28.73 -12.49
CA PHE A 21 4.97 -30.17 -12.46
C PHE A 21 3.72 -30.95 -12.05
N GLN A 22 3.46 -32.05 -12.74
CA GLN A 22 2.37 -32.97 -12.40
C GLN A 22 2.95 -34.29 -11.89
N PRO A 23 2.84 -34.60 -10.59
CA PRO A 23 3.24 -35.89 -10.05
C PRO A 23 2.44 -37.02 -10.73
N ASN A 24 3.13 -38.10 -11.08
CA ASN A 24 2.48 -39.30 -11.63
C ASN A 24 1.68 -40.06 -10.55
N ARG A 25 1.07 -41.20 -10.91
CA ARG A 25 0.29 -42.05 -9.98
C ARG A 25 1.09 -42.53 -8.75
N ALA A 26 2.42 -42.57 -8.85
CA ALA A 26 3.33 -42.96 -7.77
C ALA A 26 3.96 -41.75 -7.06
N ASN A 27 3.48 -40.53 -7.32
CA ASN A 27 4.00 -39.26 -6.82
C ASN A 27 5.46 -38.95 -7.22
N PHE A 28 5.88 -39.37 -8.42
CA PHE A 28 7.18 -38.99 -8.98
C PHE A 28 7.06 -37.90 -10.04
N ILE A 29 8.09 -37.06 -10.10
CA ILE A 29 8.32 -36.05 -11.16
C ILE A 29 9.77 -36.17 -11.66
N ARG A 30 10.05 -35.58 -12.83
CA ARG A 30 11.42 -35.32 -13.26
C ARG A 30 12.01 -34.24 -12.35
N CYS A 31 13.23 -34.47 -11.88
CA CYS A 31 13.90 -33.59 -10.96
C CYS A 31 14.29 -32.28 -11.66
N PRO A 32 13.85 -31.12 -11.15
CA PRO A 32 14.25 -29.83 -11.71
C PRO A 32 15.64 -29.37 -11.24
N PHE A 33 16.27 -30.10 -10.31
CA PHE A 33 17.52 -29.70 -9.65
C PHE A 33 18.78 -30.29 -10.28
N HIS A 34 18.66 -31.11 -11.34
CA HIS A 34 19.81 -31.61 -12.09
C HIS A 34 19.44 -31.85 -13.56
N GLU A 35 20.46 -31.81 -14.41
CA GLU A 35 20.32 -32.06 -15.85
C GLU A 35 20.46 -33.56 -16.16
N GLY A 36 19.88 -34.00 -17.29
CA GLY A 36 19.99 -35.37 -17.76
C GLY A 36 18.95 -36.36 -17.20
N ASP A 37 17.95 -35.87 -16.46
CA ASP A 37 16.91 -36.73 -15.87
C ASP A 37 15.91 -37.23 -16.93
N ARG A 38 16.10 -38.47 -17.41
CA ARG A 38 15.25 -39.08 -18.45
C ARG A 38 13.98 -39.71 -17.89
N SER A 39 14.01 -40.20 -16.65
CA SER A 39 12.89 -40.84 -15.95
C SER A 39 12.50 -40.01 -14.72
N PRO A 40 11.25 -40.08 -14.22
CA PRO A 40 10.88 -39.38 -12.99
C PRO A 40 11.70 -39.88 -11.77
N SER A 41 12.70 -39.12 -11.33
CA SER A 41 13.61 -39.50 -10.25
C SER A 41 13.29 -38.87 -8.89
N LEU A 42 12.42 -37.86 -8.85
CA LEU A 42 12.09 -37.10 -7.64
C LEU A 42 10.71 -37.51 -7.11
N LYS A 43 10.69 -38.10 -5.91
CA LYS A 43 9.49 -38.52 -5.19
C LYS A 43 8.96 -37.41 -4.30
N ILE A 44 7.65 -37.20 -4.37
CA ILE A 44 6.88 -36.24 -3.57
C ILE A 44 6.20 -36.98 -2.43
N TYR A 45 6.51 -36.58 -1.20
CA TYR A 45 5.81 -36.96 0.03
C TYR A 45 4.82 -35.85 0.42
N PRO A 46 3.97 -36.02 1.45
CA PRO A 46 3.01 -34.99 1.83
C PRO A 46 3.63 -33.63 2.17
N ASP A 47 4.77 -33.62 2.86
CA ASP A 47 5.42 -32.44 3.43
C ASP A 47 6.86 -32.21 2.92
N SER A 48 7.39 -33.15 2.14
CA SER A 48 8.80 -33.25 1.79
C SER A 48 9.02 -33.88 0.42
N PHE A 49 10.26 -33.79 -0.08
CA PHE A 49 10.66 -34.42 -1.34
C PHE A 49 12.03 -35.07 -1.24
N HIS A 50 12.26 -36.05 -2.11
CA HIS A 50 13.55 -36.69 -2.27
C HIS A 50 13.80 -37.11 -3.72
N CYS A 51 14.94 -36.71 -4.28
CA CYS A 51 15.42 -37.15 -5.59
C CYS A 51 16.44 -38.27 -5.45
N PHE A 52 16.13 -39.43 -6.00
CA PHE A 52 17.02 -40.59 -6.02
C PHE A 52 18.15 -40.49 -7.05
N GLY A 53 18.08 -39.54 -7.99
CA GLY A 53 19.11 -39.31 -9.00
C GLY A 53 20.26 -38.43 -8.48
N CYS A 54 19.94 -37.27 -7.90
CA CYS A 54 20.94 -36.29 -7.44
C CYS A 54 21.02 -36.12 -5.91
N GLY A 55 20.20 -36.84 -5.14
CA GLY A 55 20.18 -36.76 -3.67
C GLY A 55 19.49 -35.51 -3.10
N ALA A 56 18.99 -34.61 -3.95
CA ALA A 56 18.27 -33.41 -3.50
C ALA A 56 17.06 -33.79 -2.64
N ASN A 57 16.99 -33.20 -1.44
CA ASN A 57 15.93 -33.45 -0.49
C ASN A 57 15.57 -32.17 0.28
N GLY A 58 14.43 -32.18 0.95
CA GLY A 58 14.00 -31.09 1.81
C GLY A 58 12.48 -31.02 1.94
N ASP A 59 12.02 -29.91 2.53
CA ASP A 59 10.61 -29.60 2.70
C ASP A 59 10.10 -28.62 1.62
N VAL A 60 8.84 -28.21 1.76
CA VAL A 60 8.20 -27.21 0.89
C VAL A 60 9.00 -25.90 0.75
N PHE A 61 9.69 -25.45 1.80
CA PHE A 61 10.51 -24.24 1.75
C PHE A 61 11.80 -24.51 0.98
N THR A 62 12.48 -25.61 1.29
CA THR A 62 13.72 -26.00 0.60
C THR A 62 13.49 -26.13 -0.91
N PHE A 63 12.33 -26.65 -1.33
CA PHE A 63 11.98 -26.75 -2.75
C PHE A 63 11.90 -25.38 -3.41
N VAL A 64 11.14 -24.44 -2.82
CA VAL A 64 11.00 -23.06 -3.34
C VAL A 64 12.34 -22.32 -3.35
N GLN A 65 13.14 -22.47 -2.30
CA GLN A 65 14.48 -21.88 -2.23
C GLN A 65 15.38 -22.35 -3.36
N LYS A 66 15.36 -23.67 -3.67
CA LYS A 66 16.16 -24.24 -4.75
C LYS A 66 15.64 -23.87 -6.15
N MET A 67 14.32 -23.81 -6.33
CA MET A 67 13.71 -23.44 -7.60
C MET A 67 13.97 -21.99 -7.97
N GLU A 68 13.94 -21.08 -7.00
CA GLU A 68 14.03 -19.64 -7.24
C GLU A 68 15.36 -19.03 -6.78
N SER A 69 16.29 -19.84 -6.28
CA SER A 69 17.56 -19.39 -5.69
C SER A 69 17.35 -18.27 -4.65
N CYS A 70 16.36 -18.43 -3.77
CA CYS A 70 15.96 -17.42 -2.80
C CYS A 70 16.25 -17.82 -1.34
N SER A 71 16.28 -16.82 -0.46
CA SER A 71 16.45 -17.00 0.98
C SER A 71 15.23 -17.66 1.63
N PHE A 72 15.39 -18.23 2.83
CA PHE A 72 14.28 -18.85 3.56
C PHE A 72 13.16 -17.84 3.85
N ALA A 73 13.52 -16.58 4.18
CA ALA A 73 12.55 -15.52 4.41
C ALA A 73 11.73 -15.19 3.15
N GLU A 74 12.31 -15.29 1.95
CA GLU A 74 11.59 -15.10 0.68
C GLU A 74 10.68 -16.29 0.37
N ALA A 75 11.17 -17.52 0.54
CA ALA A 75 10.37 -18.73 0.38
C ALA A 75 9.19 -18.77 1.37
N PHE A 76 9.42 -18.35 2.63
CA PHE A 76 8.39 -18.23 3.66
C PHE A 76 7.30 -17.24 3.25
N ARG A 77 7.68 -16.06 2.74
CA ARG A 77 6.73 -15.06 2.22
C ARG A 77 5.92 -15.58 1.04
N LYS A 78 6.58 -16.27 0.10
CA LYS A 78 5.94 -16.87 -1.09
C LYS A 78 4.95 -17.99 -0.75
N LEU A 79 5.21 -18.72 0.34
CA LEU A 79 4.33 -19.77 0.86
C LEU A 79 3.29 -19.25 1.87
N GLY A 80 3.11 -17.93 2.00
CA GLY A 80 2.04 -17.33 2.80
C GLY A 80 2.39 -17.03 4.25
N GLY A 81 3.68 -17.11 4.63
CA GLY A 81 4.14 -16.83 5.98
C GLY A 81 4.08 -15.36 6.37
N ASP A 82 4.16 -14.44 5.40
CA ASP A 82 3.73 -13.05 5.60
C ASP A 82 2.23 -12.95 5.39
N SER A 83 1.48 -13.44 6.37
CA SER A 83 0.10 -13.05 6.54
C SER A 83 0.02 -11.57 7.01
N ARG A 84 0.44 -10.64 6.15
CA ARG A 84 -0.40 -9.47 5.83
C ARG A 84 -1.56 -9.88 4.89
N ALA A 85 -1.64 -11.15 4.51
CA ALA A 85 -2.75 -11.78 3.81
C ALA A 85 -3.91 -12.19 4.75
N GLY A 86 -4.44 -11.24 5.52
CA GLY A 86 -5.76 -11.35 6.17
C GLY A 86 -6.85 -10.56 5.44
N MET A 87 -6.55 -10.05 4.26
CA MET A 87 -7.45 -9.22 3.47
C MET A 87 -7.50 -9.80 2.06
N SER A 88 -8.67 -10.29 1.65
CA SER A 88 -8.96 -10.66 0.25
C SER A 88 -8.48 -9.58 -0.72
N ASP A 89 -8.20 -9.91 -1.98
CA ASP A 89 -7.82 -8.91 -3.00
C ASP A 89 -8.81 -7.72 -3.03
N VAL A 90 -10.09 -7.99 -2.76
CA VAL A 90 -11.14 -6.98 -2.58
C VAL A 90 -10.91 -6.08 -1.37
N ALA A 91 -10.46 -6.64 -0.25
CA ALA A 91 -10.11 -5.89 0.96
C ALA A 91 -8.82 -5.08 0.77
N LEU A 92 -7.81 -5.58 0.05
CA LEU A 92 -6.62 -4.81 -0.33
C LEU A 92 -6.97 -3.63 -1.25
N ILE A 93 -7.82 -3.85 -2.25
CA ILE A 93 -8.33 -2.79 -3.14
C ILE A 93 -9.13 -1.76 -2.34
N ARG A 94 -9.98 -2.18 -1.38
CA ARG A 94 -10.70 -1.27 -0.48
C ARG A 94 -9.77 -0.48 0.43
N ALA A 95 -8.74 -1.10 0.99
CA ALA A 95 -7.75 -0.42 1.83
C ALA A 95 -6.99 0.64 1.02
N LYS A 96 -6.54 0.31 -0.19
CA LYS A 96 -5.88 1.25 -1.09
C LYS A 96 -6.80 2.39 -1.54
N ARG A 97 -8.09 2.12 -1.77
CA ARG A 97 -9.10 3.16 -2.04
C ARG A 97 -9.33 4.07 -0.83
N ARG A 98 -9.39 3.53 0.38
CA ARG A 98 -9.49 4.32 1.62
C ARG A 98 -8.26 5.20 1.84
N GLN A 99 -7.07 4.66 1.61
CA GLN A 99 -5.82 5.39 1.73
C GLN A 99 -5.72 6.53 0.71
N THR A 100 -6.02 6.26 -0.56
CA THR A 100 -6.02 7.30 -1.61
C THR A 100 -7.14 8.34 -1.40
N ALA A 101 -8.30 7.96 -0.88
CA ALA A 101 -9.35 8.89 -0.49
C ALA A 101 -8.90 9.79 0.68
N HIS A 102 -8.22 9.21 1.68
CA HIS A 102 -7.63 9.95 2.80
C HIS A 102 -6.59 10.96 2.31
N GLU A 103 -5.65 10.53 1.47
CA GLU A 103 -4.62 11.42 0.88
C GLU A 103 -5.23 12.55 0.05
N ARG A 104 -6.24 12.26 -0.78
CA ARG A 104 -6.94 13.29 -1.55
C ARG A 104 -7.65 14.30 -0.66
N ARG A 105 -8.24 13.83 0.44
CA ARG A 105 -8.91 14.70 1.42
C ARG A 105 -7.92 15.59 2.15
N GLU A 106 -6.81 15.03 2.64
CA GLU A 106 -5.75 15.81 3.29
C GLU A 106 -5.21 16.89 2.35
N LYS A 107 -4.97 16.57 1.08
CA LYS A 107 -4.57 17.56 0.06
C LYS A 107 -5.61 18.65 -0.16
N ARG A 108 -6.91 18.32 -0.16
CA ARG A 108 -7.99 19.32 -0.26
C ARG A 108 -8.00 20.24 0.95
N LEU A 109 -7.82 19.69 2.15
CA LEU A 109 -7.78 20.45 3.40
C LEU A 109 -6.55 21.37 3.45
N GLU A 110 -5.39 20.86 3.08
CA GLU A 110 -4.14 21.63 2.98
C GLU A 110 -4.28 22.80 2.00
N LYS A 111 -4.86 22.55 0.82
CA LYS A 111 -5.13 23.58 -0.18
C LYS A 111 -6.09 24.65 0.35
N ALA A 112 -7.25 24.26 0.90
CA ALA A 112 -8.23 25.19 1.45
C ALA A 112 -7.64 26.04 2.58
N ARG A 113 -6.82 25.42 3.45
CA ARG A 113 -6.09 26.12 4.51
C ARG A 113 -5.10 27.14 3.94
N GLY A 114 -4.36 26.77 2.91
CA GLY A 114 -3.43 27.68 2.23
C GLY A 114 -4.14 28.89 1.60
N GLU A 115 -5.29 28.65 0.95
CA GLU A 115 -6.12 29.72 0.38
C GLU A 115 -6.66 30.66 1.46
N TYR A 116 -7.17 30.13 2.57
CA TYR A 116 -7.63 30.93 3.70
C TYR A 116 -6.49 31.78 4.31
N LEU A 117 -5.32 31.17 4.57
CA LEU A 117 -4.17 31.87 5.12
C LEU A 117 -3.69 33.01 4.22
N SER A 118 -3.66 32.80 2.90
CA SER A 118 -3.30 33.85 1.94
C SER A 118 -4.25 35.06 1.98
N VAL A 119 -5.55 34.82 2.21
CA VAL A 119 -6.53 35.90 2.38
C VAL A 119 -6.33 36.61 3.73
N CYS A 120 -5.99 35.88 4.80
CA CYS A 120 -5.63 36.48 6.08
C CYS A 120 -4.42 37.41 5.97
N ASP A 121 -3.38 37.01 5.22
CA ASP A 121 -2.20 37.84 4.97
C ASP A 121 -2.59 39.13 4.21
N SER A 122 -3.48 39.01 3.23
CA SER A 122 -4.01 40.16 2.47
C SER A 122 -4.79 41.12 3.38
N LEU A 123 -5.63 40.58 4.27
CA LEU A 123 -6.35 41.37 5.28
C LEU A 123 -5.41 42.11 6.23
N ALA A 124 -4.33 41.46 6.67
CA ALA A 124 -3.33 42.10 7.51
C ALA A 124 -2.67 43.27 6.78
N GLY A 125 -2.34 43.10 5.50
CA GLY A 125 -1.82 44.17 4.64
C GLY A 125 -2.78 45.35 4.51
N ILE A 126 -4.05 45.09 4.20
CA ILE A 126 -5.09 46.13 4.05
C ILE A 126 -5.29 46.90 5.36
N LYS A 127 -5.33 46.20 6.51
CA LYS A 127 -5.40 46.84 7.83
C LYS A 127 -4.20 47.76 8.09
N GLY A 128 -2.99 47.31 7.75
CA GLY A 128 -1.80 48.16 7.83
C GLY A 128 -1.90 49.42 6.98
N THR A 129 -2.48 49.34 5.79
CA THR A 129 -2.76 50.52 4.94
C THR A 129 -3.80 51.45 5.57
N LEU A 130 -4.87 50.91 6.15
CA LEU A 130 -5.87 51.72 6.87
C LEU A 130 -5.28 52.46 8.06
N ASP A 131 -4.45 51.78 8.85
CA ASP A 131 -3.83 52.35 10.05
C ASP A 131 -2.80 53.44 9.72
N SER A 132 -2.18 53.37 8.53
CA SER A 132 -1.13 54.29 8.09
C SER A 132 -1.61 55.43 7.17
N SER A 133 -2.80 55.31 6.58
CA SER A 133 -3.36 56.32 5.68
C SER A 133 -4.22 57.35 6.42
N ALA A 134 -4.24 58.58 5.90
CA ALA A 134 -5.11 59.62 6.45
C ALA A 134 -6.58 59.24 6.22
N PRO A 135 -7.48 59.38 7.22
CA PRO A 135 -8.90 59.09 7.06
C PRO A 135 -9.49 59.83 5.86
N TYR A 136 -10.31 59.12 5.07
CA TYR A 136 -10.96 59.61 3.85
C TYR A 136 -10.03 60.03 2.70
N SER A 137 -8.73 59.76 2.79
CA SER A 137 -7.85 59.85 1.62
C SER A 137 -8.24 58.80 0.57
N GLU A 138 -7.80 58.99 -0.68
CA GLU A 138 -8.04 58.02 -1.76
C GLU A 138 -7.57 56.61 -1.36
N GLN A 139 -6.36 56.51 -0.79
CA GLN A 139 -5.79 55.25 -0.33
C GLN A 139 -6.60 54.62 0.80
N TRP A 140 -7.09 55.44 1.75
CA TRP A 140 -7.94 54.96 2.84
C TRP A 140 -9.28 54.42 2.32
N CYS A 141 -9.93 55.15 1.42
CA CYS A 141 -11.21 54.75 0.82
C CYS A 141 -11.09 53.45 0.03
N VAL A 142 -10.01 53.28 -0.73
CA VAL A 142 -9.70 52.03 -1.45
C VAL A 142 -9.49 50.89 -0.45
N ALA A 143 -8.63 51.07 0.54
CA ALA A 143 -8.35 50.05 1.55
C ALA A 143 -9.61 49.66 2.35
N GLN A 144 -10.49 50.61 2.64
CA GLN A 144 -11.74 50.35 3.35
C GLN A 144 -12.71 49.49 2.51
N ASN A 145 -12.80 49.74 1.20
CA ASN A 145 -13.60 48.92 0.29
C ASN A 145 -13.00 47.51 0.13
N ASP A 146 -11.68 47.43 -0.04
CA ASP A 146 -10.96 46.17 -0.17
C ASP A 146 -11.07 45.34 1.12
N LEU A 147 -11.06 45.98 2.30
CA LEU A 147 -11.25 45.31 3.58
C LEU A 147 -12.60 44.58 3.62
N ALA A 148 -13.69 45.25 3.21
CA ALA A 148 -15.02 44.65 3.21
C ALA A 148 -15.10 43.44 2.26
N ALA A 149 -14.60 43.60 1.03
CA ALA A 149 -14.60 42.51 0.04
C ALA A 149 -13.72 41.32 0.48
N THR A 150 -12.54 41.60 1.04
CA THR A 150 -11.58 40.57 1.46
C THR A 150 -12.05 39.86 2.73
N ALA A 151 -12.71 40.58 3.65
CA ALA A 151 -13.26 39.99 4.87
C ALA A 151 -14.38 39.00 4.53
N TYR A 152 -15.30 39.38 3.63
CA TYR A 152 -16.34 38.47 3.15
C TYR A 152 -15.76 37.20 2.52
N LYS A 153 -14.71 37.35 1.70
CA LYS A 153 -14.00 36.20 1.11
C LYS A 153 -13.37 35.30 2.17
N ALA A 154 -12.79 35.88 3.22
CA ALA A 154 -12.22 35.11 4.33
C ALA A 154 -13.30 34.31 5.06
N ASP A 155 -14.46 34.89 5.32
CA ASP A 155 -15.59 34.22 5.96
C ASP A 155 -16.07 33.02 5.14
N CYS A 156 -16.23 33.19 3.82
CA CYS A 156 -16.61 32.09 2.92
C CYS A 156 -15.60 30.93 2.96
N LEU A 157 -14.30 31.24 2.88
CA LEU A 157 -13.24 30.23 2.90
C LEU A 157 -13.10 29.55 4.27
N LEU A 158 -13.38 30.28 5.36
CA LEU A 158 -13.41 29.72 6.70
C LEU A 158 -14.55 28.71 6.85
N GLU A 159 -15.74 29.05 6.34
CA GLU A 159 -16.89 28.14 6.34
C GLU A 159 -16.60 26.86 5.54
N ASP A 160 -16.04 26.99 4.34
CA ASP A 160 -15.62 25.84 3.52
C ASP A 160 -14.59 24.95 4.26
N LEU A 161 -13.60 25.56 4.92
CA LEU A 161 -12.59 24.85 5.69
C LEU A 161 -13.19 24.13 6.91
N LEU A 162 -14.11 24.77 7.63
CA LEU A 162 -14.83 24.16 8.75
C LEU A 162 -15.68 22.97 8.29
N ASN A 163 -16.37 23.09 7.15
CA ASN A 163 -17.14 22.00 6.56
C ASN A 163 -16.24 20.80 6.21
N LEU A 164 -15.10 21.04 5.54
CA LEU A 164 -14.12 19.99 5.22
C LEU A 164 -13.56 19.31 6.48
N MET A 165 -13.37 20.05 7.57
CA MET A 165 -12.94 19.49 8.85
C MET A 165 -14.04 18.69 9.55
N ALA A 166 -15.31 19.10 9.41
CA ALA A 166 -16.47 18.42 10.02
C ALA A 166 -16.77 17.06 9.40
N GLU A 167 -16.49 16.87 8.10
CA GLU A 167 -16.57 15.58 7.37
C GLU A 167 -15.64 14.47 7.93
N ARG A 168 -14.88 14.74 9.02
CA ARG A 168 -13.97 13.79 9.67
C ARG A 168 -14.67 12.80 10.62
N LYS A 169 -15.95 12.97 10.89
CA LYS A 169 -16.77 12.11 11.77
C LYS A 169 -17.60 11.12 10.98
#